data_AF-A0A914QP53-F1
#
_entry.id   AF-A0A914QP53-F1
#
_cell.length_a   1.000
_cell.length_b   1.000
_cell.length_c   1.000
_cell.angle_alpha   90.00
_cell.angle_beta   90.00
_cell.angle_gamma   90.00
#
_symmetry.space_group_name_H-M   'P 1'
#
loop_
_entity.id
_entity.type
_entity.pdbx_description
1 polymer ?
#
loop_
_entity_poly.entity_id
_entity_poly.type
_entity_poly.pdbx_seq_one_letter_code
_entity_poly.pdbx_strand_id
1 'polypeptide(L)'
;MQLRLPQYNPLQLFTANNPHEWYDNHAEKLFEFVAKKIALPLTVRLLWGFEKTPALSHFDSTKIANVSQDRRFELKTVEDVKRLADDMQRFRMLEFVGVKEKYWPERLSF
;
A
#
# COMPACT_ATOMS: atom_id res chain seq x y z
N MET A 1 -25.24 10.38 -21.09
CA MET A 1 -23.85 9.88 -20.95
C MET A 1 -23.51 9.87 -19.47
N GLN A 2 -23.11 8.72 -18.91
CA GLN A 2 -22.76 8.60 -17.48
C GLN A 2 -21.24 8.55 -17.38
N LEU A 3 -20.65 9.53 -16.68
CA LEU A 3 -19.20 9.59 -16.45
C LEU A 3 -18.77 8.46 -15.52
N ARG A 4 -17.64 7.81 -15.82
CA ARG A 4 -17.04 6.72 -15.02
C ARG A 4 -15.54 6.94 -14.92
N LEU A 5 -14.95 6.44 -13.84
CA LEU A 5 -13.49 6.40 -13.70
C LEU A 5 -12.88 5.44 -14.73
N PRO A 6 -11.68 5.74 -15.25
CA PRO A 6 -10.96 4.84 -16.13
C PRO A 6 -10.55 3.57 -15.36
N GLN A 7 -10.82 2.39 -15.95
CA GLN A 7 -10.61 1.10 -15.27
C GLN A 7 -9.26 0.44 -15.56
N TYR A 8 -8.64 0.72 -16.71
CA TYR A 8 -7.48 -0.03 -17.21
C TYR A 8 -6.28 0.87 -17.53
N ASN A 9 -6.45 1.87 -18.41
CA ASN A 9 -5.41 2.87 -18.68
C ASN A 9 -5.86 4.27 -18.21
N PRO A 10 -5.53 4.67 -16.97
CA PRO A 10 -5.90 5.98 -16.46
C PRO A 10 -5.08 7.12 -17.06
N LEU A 11 -3.98 6.83 -17.77
CA LEU A 11 -3.04 7.80 -18.32
C LEU A 11 -2.73 7.53 -19.80
N GLN A 12 -3.79 7.40 -20.60
CA GLN A 12 -3.68 7.30 -22.06
C GLN A 12 -3.02 8.57 -22.65
N LEU A 13 -1.94 8.39 -23.42
CA LEU A 13 -1.16 9.47 -24.00
C LEU A 13 -1.38 9.62 -25.51
N PHE A 14 -1.61 8.50 -26.23
CA PHE A 14 -1.87 8.51 -27.66
C PHE A 14 -3.34 8.19 -27.98
N THR A 15 -3.72 8.35 -29.24
CA THR A 15 -5.04 7.90 -29.70
C THR A 15 -5.16 6.37 -29.58
N ALA A 16 -6.38 5.86 -29.40
CA ALA A 16 -6.62 4.42 -29.22
C ALA A 16 -6.16 3.55 -30.41
N ASN A 17 -5.97 4.17 -31.58
CA ASN A 17 -5.49 3.49 -32.78
C ASN A 17 -3.95 3.40 -32.84
N ASN A 18 -3.23 4.04 -31.91
CA ASN A 18 -1.80 3.87 -31.79
C ASN A 18 -1.49 2.44 -31.32
N PRO A 19 -0.52 1.72 -31.92
CA PRO A 19 -0.20 0.35 -31.52
C PRO A 19 0.15 0.17 -30.04
N HIS A 20 0.78 1.17 -29.42
CA HIS A 20 1.14 1.13 -27.99
C HIS A 20 -0.11 1.22 -27.10
N GLU A 21 -1.03 2.12 -27.42
CA GLU A 21 -2.30 2.25 -26.68
C GLU A 21 -3.22 1.07 -26.91
N TRP A 22 -3.22 0.52 -28.14
CA TRP A 22 -3.96 -0.69 -28.42
C TRP A 22 -3.43 -1.83 -27.55
N TYR A 23 -2.10 -1.99 -27.47
CA TYR A 23 -1.50 -3.02 -26.63
C TYR A 23 -1.88 -2.82 -25.16
N ASP A 24 -1.69 -1.63 -24.58
CA ASP A 24 -1.99 -1.37 -23.16
C ASP A 24 -3.47 -1.63 -22.82
N ASN A 25 -4.40 -1.30 -23.71
CA ASN A 25 -5.83 -1.51 -23.49
C ASN A 25 -6.30 -2.98 -23.61
N HIS A 26 -5.52 -3.83 -24.28
CA HIS A 26 -5.93 -5.21 -24.60
C HIS A 26 -5.02 -6.28 -24.00
N ALA A 27 -3.81 -5.92 -23.56
CA ALA A 27 -2.78 -6.87 -23.20
C ALA A 27 -3.19 -7.76 -22.01
N GLU A 28 -3.82 -7.19 -20.98
CA GLU A 28 -4.33 -7.94 -19.83
C GLU A 28 -5.42 -8.96 -20.20
N LYS A 29 -6.23 -8.67 -21.22
CA LYS A 29 -7.34 -9.54 -21.63
C LYS A 29 -6.91 -10.64 -22.59
N LEU A 30 -5.95 -10.33 -23.46
CA LEU A 30 -5.52 -11.21 -24.54
C LEU A 30 -4.30 -12.07 -24.18
N PHE A 31 -3.47 -11.61 -23.25
CA PHE A 31 -2.21 -12.27 -22.91
C PHE A 31 -2.17 -12.67 -21.44
N GLU A 32 -2.28 -13.98 -21.19
CA GLU A 32 -2.33 -14.55 -19.84
C GLU A 32 -1.09 -14.20 -18.99
N PHE A 33 0.09 -14.11 -19.62
CA PHE A 33 1.33 -13.74 -18.92
C PHE A 33 1.31 -12.29 -18.41
N VAL A 34 0.57 -11.40 -19.07
CA VAL A 34 0.40 -10.00 -18.64
C VAL A 34 -0.55 -9.92 -17.45
N ALA A 35 -1.69 -10.62 -17.54
CA ALA A 35 -2.65 -10.71 -16.43
C ALA A 35 -2.00 -11.23 -15.14
N LYS A 36 -1.17 -12.29 -15.26
CA LYS A 36 -0.43 -12.87 -14.13
C LYS A 36 0.61 -11.92 -13.52
N LYS A 37 1.18 -11.01 -14.32
CA LYS A 37 2.16 -10.02 -13.84
C LYS A 37 1.51 -8.87 -13.07
N ILE A 38 0.26 -8.53 -13.39
CA ILE A 38 -0.43 -7.34 -12.87
C ILE A 38 -1.33 -7.66 -11.66
N ALA A 39 -1.74 -8.92 -11.49
CA ALA A 39 -2.48 -9.40 -10.31
C ALA A 39 -1.60 -9.45 -9.04
N LEU A 40 -1.02 -8.32 -8.66
CA LEU A 40 -0.24 -8.17 -7.44
C LEU A 40 -1.19 -8.10 -6.24
N PRO A 41 -0.99 -8.92 -5.19
CA PRO A 41 -1.80 -8.84 -3.99
C PRO A 41 -1.63 -7.45 -3.35
N LEU A 42 -2.75 -6.87 -2.90
CA LEU A 42 -2.73 -5.62 -2.16
C LEU A 42 -1.92 -5.82 -0.88
N THR A 43 -0.80 -5.11 -0.79
CA THR A 43 0.10 -5.17 0.37
C THR A 43 -0.14 -3.95 1.25
N VAL A 44 -0.58 -4.17 2.47
CA VAL A 44 -0.76 -3.12 3.49
C VAL A 44 0.46 -3.11 4.42
N ARG A 45 1.01 -1.92 4.68
CA ARG A 45 2.09 -1.71 5.64
C ARG A 45 1.61 -0.80 6.76
N LEU A 46 1.73 -1.26 7.99
CA LEU A 46 1.46 -0.49 9.18
C LEU A 46 2.79 0.06 9.72
N LEU A 47 2.83 1.36 9.98
CA LEU A 47 4.02 2.09 10.42
C LEU A 47 3.68 2.93 11.64
N TRP A 48 4.58 2.92 12.63
CA TRP A 48 4.49 3.74 13.85
C TRP A 48 5.80 4.48 14.06
N GLY A 49 5.80 5.49 14.93
CA GLY A 49 7.00 6.25 15.28
C GLY A 49 7.38 7.34 14.28
N PHE A 50 6.55 7.58 13.27
CA PHE A 50 6.75 8.66 12.29
C PHE A 50 5.57 9.62 12.31
N GLU A 51 5.85 10.91 12.26
CA GLU A 51 4.82 11.92 12.09
C GLU A 51 4.31 11.94 10.65
N LYS A 52 3.02 12.27 10.48
CA LYS A 52 2.47 12.54 9.16
C LYS A 52 2.98 13.88 8.66
N THR A 53 3.98 13.86 7.79
CA THR A 53 4.54 15.10 7.25
C THR A 53 3.65 15.65 6.12
N PRO A 54 3.27 16.95 6.15
CA PRO A 54 2.58 17.59 5.03
C PRO A 54 3.52 17.73 3.82
N ALA A 55 2.94 17.82 2.62
CA ALA A 55 3.72 18.09 1.41
C ALA A 55 4.36 19.49 1.47
N LEU A 56 5.65 19.59 1.11
CA LEU A 56 6.33 20.90 1.02
C LEU A 56 5.87 21.73 -0.18
N SER A 57 5.38 21.06 -1.23
CA SER A 57 4.80 21.68 -2.42
C SER A 57 3.74 20.76 -3.01
N HIS A 58 2.63 21.35 -3.46
CA HIS A 58 1.61 20.64 -4.23
C HIS A 58 1.86 20.69 -5.75
N PHE A 59 2.83 21.50 -6.20
CA PHE A 59 3.10 21.75 -7.62
C PHE A 59 4.48 21.28 -8.07
N ASP A 60 5.35 20.93 -7.13
CA ASP A 60 6.72 20.50 -7.39
C ASP A 60 6.98 19.16 -6.71
N SER A 61 6.98 18.09 -7.51
CA SER A 61 7.18 16.72 -7.04
C SER A 61 8.58 16.47 -6.46
N THR A 62 9.55 17.35 -6.72
CA THR A 62 10.92 17.20 -6.22
C THR A 62 11.08 17.68 -4.78
N LYS A 63 10.14 18.50 -4.29
CA LYS A 63 10.16 19.02 -2.92
C LYS A 63 9.52 18.02 -1.96
N ILE A 64 10.30 17.02 -1.60
CA ILE A 64 9.91 15.97 -0.65
C ILE A 64 10.21 16.44 0.77
N ALA A 65 9.25 16.25 1.67
CA ALA A 65 9.42 16.61 3.08
C ALA A 65 10.35 15.62 3.81
N ASN A 66 11.14 16.13 4.74
CA ASN A 66 11.94 15.27 5.63
C ASN A 66 11.02 14.46 6.54
N VAL A 67 11.43 13.22 6.81
CA VAL A 67 10.73 12.35 7.76
C VAL A 67 11.06 12.79 9.19
N SER A 68 10.04 12.90 10.03
CA SER A 68 10.16 13.27 11.44
C SER A 68 9.65 12.15 12.34
N GLN A 69 10.30 11.97 13.49
CA GLN A 69 9.91 10.97 14.47
C GLN A 69 8.72 11.47 15.29
N ASP A 70 7.70 10.62 15.44
CA ASP A 70 6.62 10.86 16.41
C ASP A 70 7.13 10.53 17.82
N ARG A 71 7.36 11.56 18.62
CA ARG A 71 7.84 11.44 20.01
C ARG A 71 6.79 10.90 20.97
N ARG A 72 5.52 10.83 20.56
CA ARG A 72 4.44 10.25 21.38
C ARG A 72 4.43 8.74 21.31
N PHE A 73 5.02 8.17 20.26
CA PHE A 73 5.16 6.73 20.13
C PHE A 73 6.46 6.27 20.80
N GLU A 74 6.32 5.50 21.87
CA GLU A 74 7.44 4.92 22.61
C GLU A 74 7.12 3.48 23.02
N LEU A 75 8.11 2.59 22.93
CA LEU A 75 8.04 1.21 23.45
C LEU A 75 9.13 1.06 24.52
N LYS A 76 8.81 1.41 25.77
CA LYS A 76 9.79 1.43 26.88
C LYS A 76 9.68 0.21 27.78
N THR A 77 8.47 -0.32 27.93
CA THR A 77 8.16 -1.39 28.87
C THR A 77 7.69 -2.64 28.15
N VAL A 78 7.75 -3.78 28.84
CA VAL A 78 7.19 -5.05 28.34
C VAL A 78 5.68 -4.91 28.08
N GLU A 79 4.98 -4.11 28.89
CA GLU A 79 3.55 -3.86 28.74
C GLU A 79 3.22 -3.13 27.43
N ASP A 80 4.07 -2.20 26.99
CA ASP A 80 3.90 -1.50 25.71
C ASP A 80 4.00 -2.49 24.54
N VAL A 81 4.95 -3.42 24.63
CA VAL A 81 5.13 -4.48 23.62
C VAL A 81 3.96 -5.46 23.63
N LYS A 82 3.43 -5.81 24.81
CA LYS A 82 2.24 -6.66 24.93
C LYS A 82 1.00 -6.04 24.29
N ARG A 83 0.73 -4.75 24.55
CA ARG A 83 -0.38 -4.04 23.91
C ARG A 83 -0.25 -4.02 22.40
N LEU A 84 0.96 -3.76 21.90
CA LEU A 84 1.22 -3.81 20.46
C LEU A 84 1.02 -5.22 19.89
N ALA A 85 1.42 -6.27 20.62
CA ALA A 85 1.19 -7.65 20.24
C ALA A 85 -0.31 -8.00 20.14
N ASP A 86 -1.10 -7.57 21.12
CA ASP A 86 -2.56 -7.78 21.12
C ASP A 86 -3.23 -7.10 19.92
N ASP A 87 -2.83 -5.86 19.61
CA ASP A 87 -3.35 -5.14 18.43
C ASP A 87 -2.93 -5.83 17.12
N MET A 88 -1.68 -6.29 17.02
CA MET A 88 -1.19 -7.01 15.85
C MET A 88 -1.91 -8.34 15.65
N GLN A 89 -2.19 -9.06 16.75
CA GLN A 89 -2.96 -10.28 16.71
C GLN A 89 -4.39 -10.02 16.21
N ARG A 90 -5.04 -8.94 16.68
CA ARG A 90 -6.38 -8.52 16.21
C ARG A 90 -6.39 -8.27 14.71
N PHE A 91 -5.39 -7.56 14.18
CA PHE A 91 -5.29 -7.34 12.73
C PHE A 91 -5.06 -8.64 11.96
N ARG A 92 -4.24 -9.55 12.48
CA ARG A 92 -4.00 -10.86 11.85
C ARG A 92 -5.27 -11.73 11.78
N MET A 93 -6.22 -11.54 12.70
CA MET A 93 -7.49 -12.26 12.71
C MET A 93 -8.53 -11.73 11.70
N LEU A 94 -8.25 -10.63 11.00
CA LEU A 94 -9.14 -10.10 9.96
C LEU A 94 -9.11 -11.01 8.72
N GLU A 95 -10.28 -11.29 8.15
CA GLU A 95 -10.44 -12.27 7.06
C GLU A 95 -9.60 -11.98 5.81
N PHE A 96 -9.36 -10.70 5.51
CA PHE A 96 -8.58 -10.28 4.35
C PHE A 96 -7.06 -10.26 4.60
N VAL A 97 -6.62 -10.44 5.84
CA VAL A 97 -5.20 -10.48 6.21
C VAL A 97 -4.70 -11.91 6.04
N GLY A 98 -4.16 -12.21 4.86
CA GLY A 98 -3.62 -13.54 4.52
C GLY A 98 -2.31 -13.93 5.20
N VAL A 99 -1.93 -13.27 6.31
CA VAL A 99 -0.66 -13.49 7.01
C VAL A 99 -0.83 -14.60 8.06
N LYS A 100 -0.20 -15.75 7.82
CA LYS A 100 -0.27 -16.89 8.75
C LYS A 100 0.71 -16.77 9.92
N GLU A 101 1.85 -16.13 9.69
CA GLU A 101 2.90 -16.01 10.69
C GLU A 101 2.62 -14.89 11.69
N LYS A 102 3.07 -15.09 12.93
CA LYS A 102 3.02 -14.06 13.98
C LYS A 102 3.93 -12.88 13.64
N TYR A 103 3.45 -11.66 13.84
CA TYR A 103 4.25 -10.44 13.79
C TYR A 103 5.29 -10.45 14.93
N TRP A 104 6.35 -9.65 14.80
CA TRP A 104 7.44 -9.65 15.79
C TRP A 104 7.00 -9.38 17.24
N PRO A 105 6.02 -8.48 17.55
CA PRO A 105 5.62 -8.25 18.93
C PRO A 105 4.90 -9.47 19.54
N GLU A 106 4.12 -10.19 18.72
CA GLU A 106 3.42 -11.43 19.11
C GLU A 106 4.37 -12.59 19.43
N ARG A 107 5.66 -12.47 19.09
CA ARG A 107 6.68 -13.48 19.42
C ARG A 107 7.27 -13.30 20.81
N LEU A 108 7.09 -12.12 21.41
CA LEU A 108 7.66 -11.73 22.70
C LEU A 108 6.66 -11.82 23.85
N SER A 109 5.40 -12.13 23.57
CA SER A 109 4.38 -12.37 24.59
C SER A 109 4.70 -13.67 25.34
N PHE A 110 5.20 -13.53 26.57
CA PHE A 110 5.40 -14.60 27.56
C PHE A 110 4.08 -15.17 28.05
#